data_AF-A0AAN0KP70-F1
#
_entry.id   AF-A0AAN0KP70-F1
#
_cell.length_a   1.000
_cell.length_b   1.000
_cell.length_c   1.000
_cell.angle_alpha   90.00
_cell.angle_beta   90.00
_cell.angle_gamma   90.00
#
_symmetry.space_group_name_H-M   'P 1'
#
loop_
_entity.id
_entity.type
_entity.pdbx_description
1 polymer ?
#
loop_
_entity_poly.entity_id
_entity_poly.type
_entity_poly.pdbx_seq_one_letter_code
_entity_poly.pdbx_strand_id
1 'polypeptide(L)'
;MKNIYFFISMLFSVSGISPAFGEIYWSKLDSMEKVLCKDIMKGETYWELYRCTERMNFDSTEKLKKKNKEVIKYLSKLKDSGRSEEVIMLFKKDQIAWKNYVVHRCAYKGHSYDKDSYVYFSNKDLCEAVENYRRIETLEGEPSIP
;
A
#
# COMPACT_ATOMS: atom_id res chain seq x y z
N MET A 1 20.71 9.16 -14.40
CA MET A 1 19.73 8.41 -15.22
C MET A 1 20.40 7.36 -16.11
N LYS A 2 20.45 6.11 -15.65
CA LYS A 2 20.51 4.82 -16.41
C LYS A 2 21.33 3.74 -15.68
N ASN A 3 22.39 4.08 -14.95
CA ASN A 3 23.34 3.04 -14.51
C ASN A 3 23.00 2.35 -13.18
N ILE A 4 22.32 3.01 -12.23
CA ILE A 4 21.99 2.37 -10.93
C ILE A 4 20.75 1.46 -11.05
N TYR A 5 19.73 1.90 -11.81
CA TYR A 5 18.56 1.07 -12.15
C TYR A 5 18.94 -0.21 -12.91
N PHE A 6 20.01 -0.16 -13.72
CA PHE A 6 20.47 -1.31 -14.51
C PHE A 6 21.00 -2.45 -13.64
N PHE A 7 21.77 -2.14 -12.59
CA PHE A 7 22.30 -3.16 -11.68
C PHE A 7 21.24 -3.80 -10.79
N ILE A 8 20.23 -3.03 -10.39
CA ILE A 8 19.10 -3.53 -9.60
C ILE A 8 18.18 -4.43 -10.47
N SER A 9 17.99 -4.09 -11.74
CA SER A 9 17.15 -4.88 -12.66
C SER A 9 17.73 -6.27 -13.00
N MET A 10 19.05 -6.45 -12.99
CA MET A 10 19.68 -7.77 -13.22
C MET A 10 19.58 -8.73 -12.04
N LEU A 11 19.34 -8.24 -10.82
CA LEU A 11 19.24 -9.10 -9.63
C LEU A 11 17.84 -9.71 -9.47
N PHE A 12 16.81 -9.13 -10.11
CA PHE A 12 15.43 -9.57 -9.98
C PHE A 12 15.01 -10.66 -10.98
N SER A 13 15.80 -10.93 -12.02
CA SER A 13 15.51 -12.03 -12.97
C SER A 13 15.78 -13.42 -12.39
N VAL A 14 16.39 -13.53 -11.20
CA VAL A 14 16.84 -14.81 -10.62
C VAL A 14 15.82 -15.39 -9.61
N SER A 15 14.78 -14.63 -9.20
CA SER A 15 13.89 -15.02 -8.11
C SER A 15 12.43 -15.29 -8.50
N GLY A 16 12.09 -15.36 -9.79
CA GLY A 16 10.77 -15.84 -10.25
C GLY A 16 9.56 -14.99 -9.84
N ILE A 17 9.77 -13.78 -9.30
CA ILE A 17 8.70 -12.81 -9.07
C ILE A 17 8.45 -12.08 -10.41
N SER A 18 7.25 -12.23 -10.97
CA SER A 18 6.86 -11.58 -12.24
C SER A 18 7.28 -10.10 -12.29
N PRO A 19 7.94 -9.63 -13.37
CA PRO A 19 8.36 -8.24 -13.57
C PRO A 19 7.21 -7.23 -13.37
N ALA A 20 6.02 -7.58 -13.85
CA ALA A 20 4.79 -6.78 -13.75
C ALA A 20 4.37 -6.49 -12.29
N PHE A 21 4.87 -7.27 -11.33
CA PHE A 21 4.55 -7.09 -9.92
C PHE A 21 5.40 -5.98 -9.27
N GLY A 22 6.70 -5.95 -9.54
CA GLY A 22 7.57 -4.86 -9.07
C GLY A 22 7.16 -3.52 -9.68
N GLU A 23 6.69 -3.54 -10.93
CA GLU A 23 6.25 -2.36 -11.68
C GLU A 23 5.17 -1.55 -10.94
N ILE A 24 4.20 -2.19 -10.26
CA ILE A 24 3.12 -1.46 -9.56
C ILE A 24 3.66 -0.66 -8.37
N TYR A 25 4.60 -1.23 -7.59
CA TYR A 25 5.16 -0.56 -6.42
C TYR A 25 6.08 0.58 -6.82
N TRP A 26 6.97 0.33 -7.78
CA TRP A 26 7.88 1.34 -8.30
C TRP A 26 7.13 2.47 -9.02
N SER A 27 6.10 2.14 -9.82
CA SER A 27 5.25 3.15 -10.45
C SER A 27 4.54 4.06 -9.44
N LYS A 28 4.01 3.49 -8.34
CA LYS A 28 3.40 4.30 -7.29
C LYS A 28 4.45 5.15 -6.58
N LEU A 29 5.65 4.62 -6.31
CA LEU A 29 6.75 5.39 -5.73
C LEU A 29 7.11 6.59 -6.62
N ASP A 30 7.31 6.38 -7.92
CA ASP A 30 7.63 7.44 -8.88
C ASP A 30 6.56 8.55 -8.90
N SER A 31 5.29 8.16 -8.75
CA SER A 31 4.19 9.12 -8.64
C SER A 31 4.24 9.92 -7.33
N MET A 32 4.59 9.26 -6.21
CA MET A 32 4.62 9.86 -4.88
C MET A 32 5.89 10.68 -4.64
N GLU A 33 6.99 10.37 -5.32
CA GLU A 33 8.21 11.15 -5.32
C GLU A 33 7.92 12.62 -5.68
N LYS A 34 7.12 12.82 -6.73
CA LYS A 34 6.81 14.16 -7.26
C LYS A 34 5.83 14.95 -6.40
N VAL A 35 5.11 14.28 -5.49
CA VAL A 35 4.00 14.88 -4.74
C VAL A 35 4.29 14.89 -3.25
N LEU A 36 4.41 13.69 -2.65
CA LEU A 36 4.51 13.48 -1.21
C LEU A 36 5.95 13.53 -0.69
N CYS A 37 6.92 13.10 -1.51
CA CYS A 37 8.33 12.98 -1.10
C CYS A 37 9.27 13.98 -1.77
N LYS A 38 8.75 15.00 -2.46
CA LYS A 38 9.57 15.96 -3.22
C LYS A 38 10.66 16.68 -2.41
N ASP A 39 10.44 16.82 -1.11
CA ASP A 39 11.36 17.46 -0.16
C ASP A 39 12.40 16.48 0.43
N ILE A 40 12.15 15.17 0.30
CA ILE A 40 13.00 14.07 0.79
C ILE A 40 13.90 13.56 -0.34
N MET A 41 13.30 13.23 -1.49
CA MET A 41 13.97 12.56 -2.61
C MET A 41 14.77 13.58 -3.43
N LYS A 42 15.88 14.08 -2.87
CA LYS A 42 16.78 15.06 -3.50
C LYS A 42 18.07 14.41 -4.00
N GLY A 43 18.45 13.28 -3.43
CA GLY A 43 19.45 12.33 -3.92
C GLY A 43 18.85 10.93 -4.12
N GLU A 44 19.64 10.03 -4.70
CA GLU A 44 19.28 8.62 -4.88
C GLU A 44 19.84 7.75 -3.74
N THR A 45 19.71 8.19 -2.47
CA THR A 45 20.22 7.40 -1.32
C THR A 45 19.16 6.46 -0.76
N TYR A 46 19.60 5.30 -0.23
CA TYR A 46 18.73 4.34 0.46
C TYR A 46 18.00 4.94 1.67
N TRP A 47 18.59 5.94 2.32
CA TRP A 47 17.96 6.61 3.46
C TRP A 47 16.80 7.51 3.03
N GLU A 48 16.95 8.23 1.92
CA GLU A 48 15.86 9.04 1.34
C GLU A 48 14.71 8.15 0.86
N LEU A 49 15.03 7.01 0.23
CA LEU A 49 14.04 6.00 -0.14
C LEU A 49 13.26 5.52 1.08
N TYR A 50 13.96 5.09 2.13
CA TYR A 50 13.33 4.65 3.38
C TYR A 50 12.40 5.72 3.97
N ARG A 51 12.87 6.97 4.05
CA ARG A 51 12.06 8.10 4.54
C ARG A 51 10.83 8.36 3.69
N CYS A 52 10.95 8.24 2.36
CA CYS A 52 9.82 8.41 1.47
C CYS A 52 8.80 7.28 1.67
N THR A 53 9.23 6.02 1.74
CA THR A 53 8.32 4.87 1.93
C THR A 53 7.65 4.90 3.29
N GLU A 54 8.35 5.30 4.35
CA GLU A 54 7.79 5.56 5.69
C GLU A 54 6.68 6.62 5.62
N ARG A 55 6.94 7.74 4.92
CA ARG A 55 5.94 8.81 4.74
C ARG A 55 4.74 8.35 3.92
N MET A 56 4.95 7.56 2.88
CA MET A 56 3.88 6.96 2.08
C MET A 56 3.02 6.00 2.92
N ASN A 57 3.63 5.17 3.77
CA ASN A 57 2.91 4.25 4.64
C ASN A 57 2.04 5.02 5.64
N PHE A 58 2.58 6.07 6.26
CA PHE A 58 1.82 6.95 7.15
C PHE A 58 0.63 7.64 6.45
N ASP A 59 0.88 8.31 5.31
CA ASP A 59 -0.15 9.02 4.57
C ASP A 59 -1.29 8.08 4.12
N SER A 60 -0.93 6.95 3.51
CA SER A 60 -1.90 5.96 3.02
C SER A 60 -2.71 5.32 4.15
N THR A 61 -2.10 5.07 5.31
CA THR A 61 -2.77 4.52 6.50
C THR A 61 -3.83 5.50 7.02
N GLU A 62 -3.48 6.78 7.17
CA GLU A 62 -4.44 7.78 7.67
C GLU A 62 -5.56 8.04 6.64
N LYS A 63 -5.25 8.05 5.34
CA LYS A 63 -6.27 8.13 4.28
C LYS A 63 -7.22 6.94 4.29
N LEU A 64 -6.72 5.71 4.43
CA LEU A 64 -7.56 4.51 4.49
C LEU A 64 -8.46 4.51 5.73
N LYS A 65 -7.92 4.92 6.88
CA LYS A 65 -8.68 5.08 8.13
C LYS A 65 -9.81 6.11 7.97
N LYS A 66 -9.56 7.23 7.29
CA LYS A 66 -10.58 8.22 6.96
C LYS A 66 -11.65 7.62 6.04
N LYS A 67 -11.23 6.96 4.95
CA LYS A 67 -12.14 6.31 4.00
C LYS A 67 -13.03 5.26 4.66
N ASN A 68 -12.47 4.42 5.55
CA ASN A 68 -13.24 3.44 6.30
C ASN A 68 -14.32 4.07 7.19
N LYS A 69 -14.05 5.23 7.81
CA LYS A 69 -15.06 5.99 8.57
C LYS A 69 -16.15 6.54 7.65
N GLU A 70 -15.79 7.02 6.47
CA GLU A 70 -16.76 7.51 5.47
C GLU A 70 -17.68 6.40 4.98
N VAL A 71 -17.12 5.21 4.67
CA VAL A 71 -17.89 4.03 4.28
C VAL A 71 -18.83 3.60 5.40
N ILE A 72 -18.34 3.45 6.64
CA ILE A 72 -19.21 3.11 7.78
C ILE A 72 -20.34 4.13 7.95
N LYS A 73 -20.03 5.44 7.88
CA LYS A 73 -21.04 6.51 7.96
C LYS A 73 -22.08 6.42 6.84
N TYR A 74 -21.66 6.03 5.64
CA TYR A 74 -22.57 5.80 4.52
C TYR A 74 -23.48 4.59 4.80
N LEU A 75 -22.90 3.46 5.19
CA LEU A 75 -23.62 2.22 5.50
C LEU A 75 -24.63 2.42 6.64
N SER A 76 -24.31 3.23 7.66
CA SER A 76 -25.23 3.56 8.75
C SER A 76 -26.47 4.35 8.33
N LYS A 77 -26.46 4.98 7.14
CA LYS A 77 -27.60 5.75 6.61
C LYS A 77 -28.54 4.91 5.76
N LEU A 78 -28.18 3.67 5.42
CA LEU A 78 -29.06 2.76 4.68
C LEU A 78 -30.27 2.45 5.57
N LYS A 79 -31.47 2.86 5.09
CA LYS A 79 -32.71 2.94 5.87
C LYS A 79 -33.34 1.59 6.25
N ASP A 80 -32.79 0.47 5.78
CA ASP A 80 -33.31 -0.86 6.11
C ASP A 80 -32.91 -1.23 7.54
N SER A 81 -33.86 -1.01 8.46
CA SER A 81 -33.74 -0.95 9.93
C SER A 81 -33.46 -2.29 10.63
N GLY A 82 -32.55 -3.08 10.07
CA GLY A 82 -32.00 -4.32 10.64
C GLY A 82 -30.80 -4.87 9.85
N ARG A 83 -30.65 -4.50 8.58
CA ARG A 83 -29.53 -4.91 7.72
C ARG A 83 -28.32 -3.99 7.80
N SER A 84 -28.51 -2.73 8.21
CA SER A 84 -27.41 -1.76 8.29
C SER A 84 -26.32 -2.19 9.28
N GLU A 85 -26.69 -2.75 10.44
CA GLU A 85 -25.73 -3.25 11.42
C GLU A 85 -24.99 -4.51 10.93
N GLU A 86 -25.72 -5.43 10.30
CA GLU A 86 -25.14 -6.63 9.69
C GLU A 86 -24.12 -6.26 8.60
N VAL A 87 -24.46 -5.34 7.71
CA VAL A 87 -23.59 -4.87 6.64
C VAL A 87 -22.34 -4.16 7.18
N ILE A 88 -22.48 -3.32 8.22
CA ILE A 88 -21.33 -2.70 8.89
C ILE A 88 -20.41 -3.75 9.52
N MET A 89 -20.98 -4.79 10.14
CA MET A 89 -20.21 -5.89 10.71
C MET A 89 -19.47 -6.67 9.62
N LEU A 90 -20.12 -6.98 8.50
CA LEU A 90 -19.50 -7.65 7.35
C LEU A 90 -18.37 -6.81 6.77
N PHE A 91 -18.58 -5.51 6.58
CA PHE A 91 -17.53 -4.58 6.14
C PHE A 91 -16.33 -4.58 7.09
N LYS A 92 -16.55 -4.52 8.40
CA LYS A 92 -15.45 -4.58 9.39
C LYS A 92 -14.67 -5.89 9.31
N LYS A 93 -15.35 -7.03 9.12
CA LYS A 93 -14.71 -8.34 8.95
C LYS A 93 -13.86 -8.39 7.69
N ASP A 94 -14.39 -7.85 6.58
CA ASP A 94 -13.65 -7.74 5.33
C ASP A 94 -12.39 -6.87 5.48
N GLN A 95 -12.49 -5.70 6.14
CA GLN A 95 -11.33 -4.84 6.41
C GLN A 95 -10.27 -5.54 7.26
N ILE A 96 -10.66 -6.35 8.25
CA ILE A 96 -9.73 -7.15 9.06
C ILE A 96 -9.05 -8.22 8.20
N ALA A 97 -9.81 -8.93 7.37
CA ALA A 97 -9.26 -9.96 6.48
C ALA A 97 -8.28 -9.36 5.47
N TRP A 98 -8.64 -8.22 4.87
CA TRP A 98 -7.77 -7.46 3.98
C TRP A 98 -6.48 -7.01 4.68
N LYS A 99 -6.56 -6.49 5.92
CA LYS A 99 -5.36 -6.10 6.68
C LYS A 99 -4.43 -7.29 6.91
N ASN A 100 -4.97 -8.45 7.25
CA ASN A 100 -4.17 -9.67 7.42
C ASN A 100 -3.53 -10.12 6.10
N TYR A 101 -4.25 -10.01 4.99
CA TYR A 101 -3.70 -10.24 3.65
C TYR A 101 -2.50 -9.33 3.37
N VAL A 102 -2.60 -8.02 3.64
CA VAL A 102 -1.50 -7.07 3.41
C VAL A 102 -0.27 -7.44 4.22
N VAL A 103 -0.43 -7.73 5.52
CA VAL A 103 0.69 -8.13 6.40
C VAL A 103 1.41 -9.35 5.86
N HIS A 104 0.68 -10.42 5.50
CA HIS A 104 1.29 -11.64 4.97
C HIS A 104 1.91 -11.43 3.59
N ARG A 105 1.24 -10.68 2.72
CA ARG A 105 1.75 -10.38 1.38
C ARG A 105 3.05 -9.59 1.44
N CYS A 106 3.12 -8.53 2.24
CA CYS A 106 4.30 -7.70 2.32
C CYS A 106 5.47 -8.42 3.01
N ALA A 107 5.19 -9.26 4.01
CA ALA A 107 6.21 -10.16 4.57
C ALA A 107 6.72 -11.18 3.53
N TYR A 108 5.82 -11.77 2.74
CA TYR A 108 6.20 -12.67 1.66
C TYR A 108 7.05 -11.93 0.60
N LYS A 109 6.69 -10.71 0.21
CA LYS A 109 7.48 -9.95 -0.77
C LYS A 109 8.83 -9.50 -0.25
N GLY A 110 8.94 -9.28 1.06
CA GLY A 110 10.21 -9.01 1.73
C GLY A 110 11.07 -10.25 2.02
N HIS A 111 10.65 -11.47 1.65
CA HIS A 111 11.30 -12.70 2.12
C HIS A 111 12.79 -12.82 1.75
N SER A 112 13.21 -12.17 0.67
CA SER A 112 14.60 -12.22 0.17
C SER A 112 15.53 -11.24 0.88
N TYR A 113 15.00 -10.34 1.70
CA TYR A 113 15.79 -9.33 2.41
C TYR A 113 16.00 -9.74 3.86
N ASP A 114 17.13 -9.30 4.42
CA ASP A 114 17.36 -9.37 5.86
C ASP A 114 16.32 -8.52 6.59
N LYS A 115 15.59 -9.13 7.54
CA LYS A 115 14.47 -8.51 8.26
C LYS A 115 14.88 -7.29 9.09
N ASP A 116 16.16 -7.17 9.41
CA ASP A 116 16.71 -6.05 10.19
C ASP A 116 17.36 -4.98 9.28
N SER A 117 17.24 -5.11 7.95
CA SER A 117 17.81 -4.16 7.00
C SER A 117 16.87 -3.02 6.61
N TYR A 118 17.43 -1.84 6.32
CA TYR A 118 16.68 -0.72 5.74
C TYR A 118 16.01 -1.06 4.41
N VAL A 119 16.57 -2.01 3.65
CA VAL A 119 15.98 -2.48 2.40
C VAL A 119 14.67 -3.23 2.68
N TYR A 120 14.65 -4.12 3.67
CA TYR A 120 13.43 -4.80 4.11
C TYR A 120 12.39 -3.82 4.62
N PHE A 121 12.77 -2.87 5.48
CA PHE A 121 11.82 -1.88 5.98
C PHE A 121 11.24 -1.01 4.86
N SER A 122 12.07 -0.50 3.95
CA SER A 122 11.60 0.30 2.81
C SER A 122 10.68 -0.50 1.90
N ASN A 123 11.02 -1.76 1.62
CA ASN A 123 10.19 -2.65 0.79
C ASN A 123 8.84 -2.92 1.44
N LYS A 124 8.85 -3.22 2.75
CA LYS A 124 7.64 -3.45 3.53
C LYS A 124 6.75 -2.21 3.55
N ASP A 125 7.30 -1.05 3.88
CA ASP A 125 6.54 0.20 3.94
C ASP A 125 5.96 0.58 2.58
N LEU A 126 6.73 0.43 1.51
CA LEU A 126 6.24 0.66 0.14
C LEU A 126 5.11 -0.31 -0.20
N CYS A 127 5.26 -1.59 0.15
CA CYS A 127 4.24 -2.59 -0.10
C CYS A 127 2.94 -2.27 0.62
N GLU A 128 3.01 -2.00 1.92
CA GLU A 128 1.85 -1.64 2.74
C GLU A 128 1.18 -0.36 2.22
N ALA A 129 1.97 0.66 1.88
CA ALA A 129 1.44 1.91 1.34
C ALA A 129 0.68 1.72 0.02
N VAL A 130 1.23 0.93 -0.89
CA VAL A 130 0.61 0.66 -2.19
C VAL A 130 -0.68 -0.13 -2.03
N GLU A 131 -0.70 -1.15 -1.18
CA GLU A 131 -1.93 -1.89 -0.90
C GLU A 131 -2.99 -1.00 -0.24
N ASN A 132 -2.60 -0.12 0.70
CA ASN A 132 -3.50 0.88 1.29
C ASN A 132 -4.13 1.78 0.21
N TYR A 133 -3.33 2.33 -0.71
CA TYR A 133 -3.85 3.15 -1.82
C TYR A 133 -4.81 2.38 -2.73
N ARG A 134 -4.47 1.14 -3.09
CA ARG A 134 -5.34 0.28 -3.92
C ARG A 134 -6.65 -0.04 -3.20
N ARG A 135 -6.62 -0.23 -1.88
CA ARG A 135 -7.85 -0.44 -1.10
C ARG A 135 -8.71 0.81 -1.07
N ILE A 136 -8.13 2.00 -0.95
CA ILE A 136 -8.88 3.26 -1.06
C ILE A 136 -9.57 3.35 -2.42
N GLU A 137 -8.84 3.10 -3.52
CA GLU A 137 -9.39 3.10 -4.88
C GLU A 137 -10.53 2.06 -5.03
N THR A 138 -10.37 0.88 -4.43
CA THR A 138 -11.42 -0.15 -4.43
C THR A 138 -12.66 0.30 -3.65
N LEU A 139 -12.48 0.95 -2.50
CA LEU A 139 -13.58 1.49 -1.69
C LEU A 139 -14.25 2.74 -2.31
N GLU A 140 -13.61 3.37 -3.31
CA GLU A 140 -14.22 4.40 -4.14
C GLU A 140 -15.01 3.80 -5.30
N GLY A 141 -14.51 2.70 -5.87
CA GLY A 141 -15.10 2.00 -7.01
C GLY A 141 -16.16 0.96 -6.66
N GLU A 142 -16.22 0.45 -5.42
CA GLU A 142 -17.32 -0.36 -4.90
C GLU A 142 -18.57 0.53 -4.87
N PRO A 143 -19.50 0.41 -5.84
CA PRO A 143 -20.72 1.19 -5.83
C PRO A 143 -21.43 0.83 -4.53
N SER A 144 -21.89 1.86 -3.82
CA SER A 144 -23.04 1.80 -2.93
C SER A 144 -23.83 0.51 -3.14
N ILE A 145 -23.70 -0.42 -2.19
CA ILE A 145 -24.38 -1.71 -2.13
C ILE A 145 -25.75 -1.60 -2.82
N PRO A 146 -26.07 -2.49 -3.79
CA PRO A 146 -27.26 -2.37 -4.63
C PRO A 146 -28.55 -2.24 -3.82
#